data_AF-A0A931X9V1-F1
#
_entry.id   AF-A0A931X9V1-F1
#
_cell.length_a   1.000
_cell.length_b   1.000
_cell.length_c   1.000
_cell.angle_alpha   90.00
_cell.angle_beta   90.00
_cell.angle_gamma   90.00
#
_symmetry.space_group_name_H-M   'P 1'
#
loop_
_entity.id
_entity.type
_entity.pdbx_description
1 polymer ?
#
loop_
_entity_poly.entity_id
_entity_poly.type
_entity_poly.pdbx_seq_one_letter_code
_entity_poly.pdbx_strand_id
1 'polypeptide(L)' 'MAHVQTPKEGHRAALIGAFLLGALGLYVLALDQGFVLSVFQGDIAFDMNLLHELVHDARHTAGFPCH' A
#
# COMPACT_ATOMS: atom_id res chain seq x y z
N MET A 1 32.21 6.48 20.55
CA MET A 1 31.13 5.49 20.79
C MET A 1 29.81 6.24 20.66
N ALA A 2 29.03 5.97 19.62
CA ALA A 2 27.79 6.71 19.36
C ALA A 2 26.71 6.26 20.35
N HIS A 3 26.14 7.21 21.10
CA HIS A 3 24.98 6.96 21.95
C HIS A 3 23.76 6.70 21.05
N VAL A 4 23.40 5.43 20.85
CA VAL A 4 22.10 5.07 20.28
C VAL A 4 21.06 5.29 21.37
N GLN A 5 20.32 6.39 21.27
CA GLN A 5 19.18 6.65 22.14
C GLN A 5 18.08 5.63 21.82
N THR A 6 17.62 4.90 22.83
CA THR A 6 16.49 3.99 22.66
C THR A 6 15.20 4.80 22.48
N PRO A 7 14.38 4.52 21.45
CA PRO A 7 13.14 5.26 21.23
C PRO A 7 12.19 5.08 22.42
N LYS A 8 11.61 6.20 22.88
CA LYS A 8 10.54 6.22 23.89
C LYS A 8 9.36 5.37 23.41
N GLU A 9 8.60 4.76 24.31
CA GLU A 9 7.51 3.84 23.96
C GLU A 9 6.52 4.42 22.94
N GLY A 10 6.15 5.70 23.07
CA GLY A 10 5.30 6.38 22.10
C GLY A 10 5.87 6.42 20.67
N HIS A 11 7.19 6.54 20.51
CA HIS A 11 7.83 6.46 19.19
C HIS A 11 7.80 5.05 18.64
N ARG A 12 7.93 4.02 19.49
CA ARG A 12 7.85 2.62 19.06
C ARG A 12 6.45 2.30 18.54
N ALA A 13 5.41 2.69 19.28
CA ALA A 13 4.03 2.54 18.85
C ALA A 13 3.76 3.27 17.53
N ALA A 14 4.26 4.50 17.38
CA ALA A 14 4.13 5.26 16.14
C ALA A 14 4.83 4.57 14.95
N LEU A 15 6.05 4.04 15.13
CA LEU A 15 6.77 3.32 14.09
C LEU A 15 6.06 2.02 13.69
N ILE A 16 5.54 1.27 14.67
CA ILE A 16 4.75 0.06 14.41
C ILE A 16 3.48 0.42 13.64
N GLY A 17 2.77 1.46 14.07
CA GLY A 17 1.57 1.94 13.38
C GLY A 17 1.87 2.37 11.93
N ALA A 18 2.94 3.13 11.72
CA ALA A 18 3.37 3.54 10.39
C ALA A 18 3.74 2.34 9.51
N PHE A 19 4.44 1.35 10.07
CA PHE A 19 4.77 0.12 9.37
C PHE A 19 3.53 -0.67 8.96
N LEU A 20 2.57 -0.87 9.87
CA LEU A 20 1.34 -1.60 9.59
C LEU A 20 0.48 -0.88 8.54
N LEU A 21 0.35 0.44 8.63
CA LEU A 21 -0.36 1.23 7.63
C LEU A 21 0.33 1.19 6.26
N GLY A 22 1.66 1.27 6.23
CA GLY A 22 2.43 1.13 4.99
C GLY A 22 2.29 -0.25 4.36
N ALA A 23 2.37 -1.31 5.16
CA ALA A 23 2.20 -2.68 4.70
C ALA A 23 0.77 -2.92 4.17
N LEU A 24 -0.25 -2.41 4.88
CA LEU A 24 -1.63 -2.47 4.42
C LEU A 24 -1.82 -1.69 3.12
N GLY A 25 -1.25 -0.49 3.01
CA GLY A 25 -1.28 0.30 1.78
C GLY A 25 -0.65 -0.44 0.61
N LEU A 26 0.53 -1.04 0.79
CA LEU A 26 1.18 -1.84 -0.24
C LEU A 26 0.36 -3.08 -0.63
N TYR A 27 -0.27 -3.76 0.35
CA TYR A 27 -1.20 -4.84 0.05
C TYR A 27 -2.35 -4.34 -0.83
N VAL A 28 -2.96 -3.20 -0.48
CA VAL A 28 -4.07 -2.63 -1.26
C VAL A 28 -3.65 -2.25 -2.68
N LEU A 29 -2.46 -1.70 -2.87
CA LEU A 29 -2.02 -1.25 -4.19
C LEU A 29 -1.50 -2.39 -5.09
N ALA A 30 -0.89 -3.42 -4.51
CA ALA A 30 -0.18 -4.45 -5.26
C ALA A 30 -0.89 -5.82 -5.29
N LEU A 31 -1.72 -6.13 -4.29
CA LEU A 31 -2.27 -7.46 -4.04
C LEU A 31 -3.79 -7.47 -3.87
N ASP A 32 -4.46 -6.32 -3.72
CA ASP A 32 -5.92 -6.24 -3.67
C ASP A 32 -6.49 -6.58 -5.04
N GLN A 33 -7.01 -7.79 -5.16
CA GLN A 33 -7.69 -8.28 -6.38
C GLN A 33 -9.10 -7.70 -6.50
N GLY A 34 -9.30 -6.41 -6.19
CA GLY A 34 -10.58 -5.74 -6.20
C GLY A 34 -11.45 -5.88 -4.94
N PHE A 35 -10.96 -6.50 -3.85
CA PHE A 35 -11.76 -6.68 -2.63
C PHE A 35 -12.09 -5.36 -1.93
N VAL A 36 -11.18 -4.38 -1.92
CA VAL A 36 -11.46 -3.09 -1.28
C VAL A 36 -12.55 -2.34 -2.03
N LEU A 37 -12.49 -2.32 -3.37
CA LEU A 37 -13.48 -1.61 -4.18
C LEU A 37 -14.79 -2.36 -4.35
N SER A 38 -14.83 -3.69 -4.14
CA SER A 38 -16.06 -4.49 -4.28
C SER A 38 -17.17 -4.05 -3.32
N VAL A 39 -16.84 -3.44 -2.18
CA VAL A 39 -17.81 -2.84 -1.24
C VAL A 39 -18.67 -1.77 -1.91
N PHE A 40 -18.13 -1.07 -2.91
CA PHE A 40 -18.80 0.02 -3.63
C PHE A 40 -19.19 -0.36 -5.06
N GLN A 41 -18.41 -1.20 -5.72
CA GLN A 41 -18.55 -1.56 -7.14
C GLN A 41 -19.22 -2.92 -7.35
N GLY A 42 -19.30 -3.78 -6.33
CA GLY A 42 -19.77 -5.15 -6.46
C GLY A 42 -18.80 -6.01 -7.28
N ASP A 43 -19.34 -7.00 -7.99
CA ASP A 43 -18.56 -8.03 -8.68
C ASP A 43 -17.63 -7.47 -9.78
N ILE A 44 -17.99 -6.32 -10.38
CA ILE A 44 -17.17 -5.68 -11.41
C ILE A 44 -15.78 -5.23 -10.90
N ALA A 45 -15.62 -5.09 -9.58
CA ALA A 45 -14.34 -4.74 -8.98
C ALA A 45 -13.26 -5.80 -9.22
N PHE A 46 -13.66 -7.08 -9.28
CA PHE A 46 -12.74 -8.20 -9.49
C PHE A 46 -12.29 -8.30 -10.94
N ASP A 47 -13.15 -7.91 -11.89
CA ASP A 47 -12.84 -7.91 -13.31
C ASP A 47 -11.99 -6.70 -13.72
N MET A 48 -12.38 -5.51 -13.24
CA MET A 48 -11.75 -4.25 -13.66
C MET A 48 -10.48 -3.93 -12.87
N ASN A 49 -10.37 -4.43 -11.63
CA ASN A 49 -9.24 -4.26 -10.72
C ASN A 49 -8.61 -2.83 -10.76
N LEU A 50 -9.46 -1.80 -10.66
CA LEU A 50 -9.07 -0.42 -11.01
C LEU A 50 -7.91 0.14 -10.18
N LEU A 51 -7.70 -0.33 -8.95
CA LEU A 51 -6.54 0.07 -8.15
C LEU A 51 -5.24 -0.45 -8.77
N HIS A 52 -5.22 -1.70 -9.24
CA HIS A 52 -4.07 -2.28 -9.94
C HIS A 52 -3.76 -1.50 -11.20
N GLU A 53 -4.77 -1.27 -12.05
CA GLU A 53 -4.57 -0.57 -13.33
C GLU A 53 -4.15 0.89 -13.12
N LEU A 54 -4.74 1.60 -12.14
CA LEU A 54 -4.33 2.96 -11.80
C LEU A 54 -2.86 3.04 -11.38
N VAL A 55 -2.42 2.13 -10.51
CA VAL A 55 -1.02 2.08 -10.04
C VAL A 55 -0.09 1.64 -11.17
N HIS A 56 -0.54 0.72 -12.01
CA HIS A 56 0.16 0.29 -13.21
C HIS A 56 0.40 1.48 -14.15
N ASP A 57 -0.64 2.25 -14.48
CA ASP A 57 -0.56 3.45 -15.32
C ASP A 57 0.32 4.56 -14.72
N ALA A 58 0.25 4.74 -13.39
CA ALA A 58 1.11 5.69 -12.69
C ALA A 58 2.59 5.30 -12.81
N ARG A 59 2.92 3.99 -12.78
CA ARG A 59 4.31 3.53 -12.97
C ARG A 59 4.80 3.82 -14.39
N HIS A 60 3.95 3.62 -15.39
CA HIS A 60 4.25 3.95 -16.78
C HIS A 60 4.54 5.44 -16.94
N THR A 61 3.69 6.28 -16.34
CA THR A 61 3.86 7.74 -16.34
C THR A 61 5.14 8.17 -15.63
N ALA A 62 5.52 7.47 -14.57
CA ALA A 62 6.78 7.68 -13.85
C ALA A 62 8.02 7.10 -14.56
N GLY A 63 7.85 6.47 -15.73
CA GLY A 63 8.93 5.89 -16.52
C GLY A 63 9.51 4.59 -15.95
N PHE A 64 8.82 3.96 -15.00
CA PHE A 64 9.24 2.66 -14.48
C PHE A 64 8.89 1.55 -15.49
N PRO A 65 9.82 0.61 -15.75
CA PRO A 65 9.54 -0.48 -16.66
C PRO A 65 8.41 -1.37 -16.13
N CYS A 66 7.58 -1.81 -17.07
CA CYS A 66 6.60 -2.86 -16.88
C CYS A 66 7.03 -4.15 -17.59
N HIS A 67 6.33 -5.25 -17.31
CA HIS A 67 6.51 -6.50 -18.05
C HIS A 67 6.31 -6.28 -19.55
#